data_AF-A0A1M4T7Y2-F1
#
_entry.id   AF-A0A1M4T7Y2-F1
#
_cell.length_a   1.000
_cell.length_b   1.000
_cell.length_c   1.000
_cell.angle_alpha   90.00
_cell.angle_beta   90.00
_cell.angle_gamma   90.00
#
_symmetry.space_group_name_H-M   'P 1'
#
loop_
_entity.id
_entity.type
_entity.pdbx_description
1 polymer ?
#
loop_
_entity_poly.entity_id
_entity_poly.type
_entity_poly.pdbx_seq_one_letter_code
_entity_poly.pdbx_strand_id
1 'polypeptide(L)'
;MAEYFLFYIGLSLFLIHEMDAIRYKEWKMFPILSSLSEKQGYIIFVSFHIPIFVLIFWLITNASTIEIFAKIFDVFMIVHFLLHVIFLKHEKNKFKDKFSWSIITSIAICGILDIILFR
;
A
#
# COMPACT_ATOMS: atom_id res chain seq x y z
N MET A 1 -3.87 22.66 3.50
CA MET A 1 -4.92 21.66 3.22
C MET A 1 -4.88 21.13 1.78
N ALA A 2 -4.76 21.98 0.75
CA ALA A 2 -4.61 21.50 -0.63
C ALA A 2 -3.26 20.79 -0.90
N GLU A 3 -2.23 21.14 -0.13
CA GLU A 3 -0.84 20.64 -0.27
C GLU A 3 -0.70 19.12 -0.17
N TYR A 4 -1.53 18.45 0.64
CA TYR A 4 -1.46 16.98 0.80
C TYR A 4 -2.68 16.27 0.20
N PHE A 5 -3.40 16.93 -0.70
CA PHE A 5 -4.65 16.38 -1.23
C PHE A 5 -4.42 15.10 -2.04
N LEU A 6 -3.41 15.11 -2.94
CA LEU A 6 -3.07 13.93 -3.75
C LEU A 6 -2.46 12.84 -2.87
N PHE A 7 -1.57 13.19 -1.95
CA PHE A 7 -1.08 12.28 -0.91
C PHE A 7 -2.22 11.58 -0.16
N TYR A 8 -3.24 12.30 0.33
CA TYR A 8 -4.35 11.68 1.06
C TYR A 8 -5.23 10.78 0.18
N ILE A 9 -5.43 11.13 -1.10
CA ILE A 9 -6.10 10.24 -2.05
C ILE A 9 -5.28 8.95 -2.24
N GLY A 10 -3.98 9.08 -2.49
CA GLY A 10 -3.07 7.96 -2.66
C GLY A 10 -3.02 7.06 -1.43
N LEU A 11 -2.95 7.64 -0.23
CA LEU A 11 -3.01 6.90 1.03
C LEU A 11 -4.35 6.18 1.20
N SER A 12 -5.47 6.83 0.86
CA SER A 12 -6.79 6.20 0.94
C SER A 12 -6.90 5.00 -0.02
N LEU A 13 -6.42 5.15 -1.26
CA LEU A 13 -6.35 4.06 -2.22
C LEU A 13 -5.44 2.92 -1.73
N PHE A 14 -4.31 3.25 -1.11
CA PHE A 14 -3.40 2.27 -0.51
C PHE A 14 -4.09 1.46 0.59
N LEU A 15 -4.81 2.11 1.51
CA LEU A 15 -5.57 1.42 2.56
C LEU A 15 -6.67 0.51 1.98
N ILE A 16 -7.33 0.93 0.91
CA ILE A 16 -8.32 0.10 0.19
C ILE A 16 -7.63 -1.10 -0.47
N HIS A 17 -6.45 -0.91 -1.07
CA HIS A 17 -5.66 -2.00 -1.61
C HIS A 17 -5.27 -3.03 -0.54
N GLU A 18 -4.91 -2.60 0.68
CA GLU A 18 -4.63 -3.53 1.78
C GLU A 18 -5.86 -4.37 2.16
N MET A 19 -7.07 -3.80 2.11
CA MET A 19 -8.31 -4.59 2.30
C MET A 19 -8.48 -5.64 1.19
N ASP A 20 -8.11 -5.30 -0.04
CA ASP A 20 -8.14 -6.22 -1.17
C ASP A 20 -7.03 -7.28 -1.09
N ALA A 21 -5.84 -6.93 -0.57
CA ALA A 21 -4.77 -7.86 -0.25
C ALA A 21 -5.20 -8.92 0.78
N ILE A 22 -5.97 -8.52 1.80
CA ILE A 22 -6.57 -9.46 2.74
C ILE A 22 -7.55 -10.41 2.03
N ARG A 23 -8.42 -9.88 1.16
CA ARG A 23 -9.38 -10.67 0.37
C ARG A 23 -8.66 -11.66 -0.55
N TYR A 24 -7.59 -11.24 -1.21
CA TYR A 24 -6.80 -12.07 -2.13
C TYR A 24 -5.72 -12.92 -1.48
N LYS A 25 -5.58 -12.82 -0.16
CA LYS A 25 -4.68 -13.65 0.65
C LYS A 25 -3.22 -13.42 0.29
N GLU A 26 -2.83 -12.16 0.14
CA GLU A 26 -1.49 -11.77 -0.30
C GLU A 26 -0.37 -12.29 0.60
N TRP A 27 -0.66 -12.59 1.89
CA TRP A 27 0.28 -13.29 2.77
C TRP A 27 0.82 -14.60 2.19
N LYS A 28 0.12 -15.23 1.23
CA LYS A 28 0.60 -16.42 0.53
C LYS A 28 1.77 -16.14 -0.41
N MET A 29 1.99 -14.90 -0.81
CA MET A 29 3.10 -14.49 -1.68
C MET A 29 4.37 -14.22 -0.87
N PHE A 30 4.26 -13.90 0.42
CA PHE A 30 5.42 -13.68 1.28
C PHE A 30 6.05 -15.02 1.69
N PRO A 31 7.36 -15.25 1.46
CA PRO A 31 8.01 -16.54 1.72
C PRO A 31 7.76 -17.07 3.14
N ILE A 32 7.90 -16.20 4.15
CA ILE A 32 7.74 -16.54 5.58
C ILE A 32 6.28 -16.87 5.91
N LEU A 33 5.32 -16.06 5.44
CA LEU A 33 3.90 -16.26 5.77
C LEU A 33 3.28 -17.40 4.94
N SER A 34 3.86 -17.71 3.77
CA SER A 34 3.36 -18.75 2.87
C SER A 34 3.54 -20.18 3.38
N SER A 35 4.41 -20.38 4.38
CA SER A 35 4.66 -21.68 5.03
C SER A 35 3.73 -21.93 6.23
N LEU A 36 3.02 -20.90 6.70
CA LEU A 36 2.10 -20.99 7.82
C LEU A 36 0.75 -21.57 7.40
N SER A 37 -0.02 -22.07 8.38
CA SER A 37 -1.42 -22.42 8.12
C SER A 37 -2.22 -21.19 7.69
N GLU A 38 -3.30 -21.42 6.94
CA GLU A 38 -4.17 -20.35 6.43
C GLU A 38 -4.58 -19.36 7.53
N LYS A 39 -5.00 -19.89 8.67
CA LYS A 39 -5.47 -19.12 9.82
C LYS A 39 -4.34 -18.31 10.46
N GLN A 40 -3.15 -18.89 10.61
CA GLN A 40 -1.98 -18.20 11.17
C GLN A 40 -1.52 -17.08 10.24
N GLY A 41 -1.40 -17.35 8.94
CA GLY A 41 -1.00 -16.35 7.94
C GLY A 41 -1.96 -15.16 7.92
N TYR A 42 -3.27 -15.43 7.92
CA TYR A 42 -4.29 -14.38 8.03
C TYR A 42 -4.16 -13.54 9.32
N ILE A 43 -4.11 -14.19 10.49
CA ILE A 43 -4.03 -13.49 11.77
C ILE A 43 -2.79 -12.60 11.82
N ILE A 44 -1.63 -13.15 11.46
CA ILE A 44 -0.36 -12.41 11.51
C ILE A 44 -0.40 -11.25 10.52
N PHE A 45 -0.80 -11.49 9.27
CA PHE A 45 -0.88 -10.46 8.24
C PHE A 45 -1.78 -9.30 8.70
N VAL A 46 -3.02 -9.57 9.09
CA VAL A 46 -3.96 -8.53 9.54
C VAL A 46 -3.47 -7.83 10.81
N SER A 47 -2.95 -8.56 11.79
CA SER A 47 -2.44 -7.97 13.03
C SER A 47 -1.27 -7.02 12.80
N PHE A 48 -0.41 -7.27 11.81
CA PHE A 48 0.68 -6.35 11.46
C PHE A 48 0.20 -5.02 10.87
N HIS A 49 -0.98 -4.97 10.27
CA HIS A 49 -1.53 -3.72 9.73
C HIS A 49 -1.90 -2.73 10.84
N ILE A 50 -2.29 -3.21 12.03
CA ILE A 50 -2.65 -2.34 13.16
C ILE A 50 -1.49 -1.40 13.56
N PRO A 51 -0.29 -1.90 13.92
CA PRO A 51 0.82 -1.01 14.27
C PRO A 51 1.29 -0.17 13.07
N ILE A 52 1.21 -0.69 11.84
CA ILE A 52 1.54 0.07 10.63
C ILE A 52 0.59 1.27 10.48
N PHE A 53 -0.72 1.07 10.61
CA PHE A 53 -1.70 2.15 10.48
C PHE A 53 -1.58 3.16 11.63
N VAL A 54 -1.33 2.70 12.86
CA VAL A 54 -1.04 3.62 13.98
C VAL A 54 0.18 4.49 13.67
N LEU A 55 1.26 3.90 13.14
CA LEU A 55 2.47 4.65 12.77
C LEU A 55 2.19 5.66 11.65
N ILE A 56 1.48 5.27 10.60
CA ILE A 56 1.08 6.15 9.50
C ILE A 56 0.27 7.33 10.04
N PHE A 57 -0.77 7.07 10.83
CA PHE A 57 -1.64 8.11 11.39
C PHE A 57 -0.88 9.04 12.35
N TRP A 58 0.05 8.51 13.12
CA TRP A 58 0.91 9.32 13.98
C TRP A 58 1.84 10.25 13.17
N LEU A 59 2.45 9.76 12.09
CA LEU A 59 3.36 10.54 11.25
C LEU A 59 2.65 11.65 10.45
N ILE A 60 1.40 11.43 10.01
CA ILE A 60 0.62 12.45 9.27
C ILE A 60 -0.02 13.50 10.18
N THR A 61 -0.25 13.20 11.46
CA THR A 61 -0.85 14.16 12.41
C THR A 61 0.18 15.09 13.02
N ASN A 62 1.46 14.80 12.85
CA ASN A 62 2.56 15.63 13.34
C ASN A 62 3.12 16.51 12.22
N ALA A 63 2.98 17.83 12.41
CA ALA A 63 3.39 18.84 11.43
C ALA A 63 4.90 18.81 11.10
N SER A 64 5.75 18.34 12.01
CA SER A 64 7.19 18.25 11.75
C SER A 64 7.58 17.03 10.92
N THR A 65 6.71 16.03 10.80
CA THR A 65 7.02 14.77 10.10
C THR A 65 6.24 14.58 8.81
N ILE A 66 5.06 15.20 8.65
CA ILE A 66 4.17 14.96 7.51
C ILE A 66 4.84 15.20 6.16
N GLU A 67 5.63 16.27 6.00
CA GLU A 67 6.26 16.60 4.72
C GLU A 67 7.27 15.53 4.29
N ILE A 68 8.17 15.14 5.20
CA ILE A 68 9.18 14.10 4.93
C ILE A 68 8.50 12.75 4.71
N PHE A 69 7.49 12.43 5.53
CA PHE A 69 6.76 11.19 5.42
C PHE A 69 6.00 11.08 4.10
N ALA A 70 5.29 12.13 3.67
CA ALA A 70 4.58 12.17 2.40
C ALA A 70 5.55 11.88 1.23
N LYS A 71 6.68 12.58 1.16
CA LYS A 71 7.71 12.36 0.12
C LYS A 71 8.22 10.92 0.09
N ILE A 72 8.51 10.33 1.25
CA ILE A 72 8.96 8.93 1.33
C ILE A 72 7.84 7.99 0.87
N PHE A 73 6.61 8.26 1.30
CA PHE A 73 5.46 7.42 1.01
C PHE A 73 5.04 7.51 -0.46
N ASP A 74 5.17 8.65 -1.12
CA ASP A 74 4.92 8.79 -2.57
C ASP A 74 5.91 7.95 -3.39
N VAL A 75 7.20 7.96 -3.01
CA VAL A 75 8.19 7.06 -3.60
C VAL A 75 7.80 5.60 -3.36
N PHE A 76 7.35 5.28 -2.14
CA PHE A 76 6.87 3.94 -1.81
C PHE A 76 5.64 3.53 -2.66
N MET A 77 4.68 4.43 -2.91
CA MET A 77 3.52 4.16 -3.80
C MET A 77 3.96 3.73 -5.21
N ILE A 78 4.98 4.38 -5.75
CA ILE A 78 5.54 4.05 -7.08
C ILE A 78 6.25 2.69 -7.05
N VAL A 79 7.11 2.49 -6.04
CA VAL A 79 7.84 1.22 -5.87
C VAL A 79 6.87 0.06 -5.63
N HIS A 80 5.80 0.27 -4.87
CA HIS A 80 4.75 -0.70 -4.61
C HIS A 80 4.08 -1.19 -5.89
N PHE A 81 3.73 -0.29 -6.80
CA PHE A 81 3.22 -0.67 -8.13
C PHE A 81 4.23 -1.51 -8.90
N LEU A 82 5.52 -1.13 -8.89
CA LEU A 82 6.56 -1.91 -9.56
C LEU A 82 6.72 -3.31 -8.94
N LEU A 83 6.61 -3.44 -7.62
CA LEU A 83 6.61 -4.75 -6.95
C LEU A 83 5.44 -5.60 -7.48
N HIS A 84 4.23 -5.06 -7.56
CA HIS A 84 3.10 -5.78 -8.14
C HIS A 84 3.34 -6.20 -9.60
N VAL A 85 3.97 -5.34 -10.40
CA VAL A 85 4.37 -5.67 -11.78
C VAL A 85 5.39 -6.82 -11.81
N ILE A 86 6.40 -6.82 -10.94
CA ILE A 86 7.40 -7.89 -10.84
C ILE A 86 6.75 -9.21 -10.42
N PHE A 87 5.84 -9.15 -9.44
CA PHE A 87 5.14 -10.32 -8.91
C PHE A 87 3.88 -10.71 -9.72
N LEU A 88 3.62 -10.10 -10.88
CA LEU A 88 2.51 -10.46 -11.77
C LEU A 88 2.49 -11.96 -12.12
N LYS A 89 3.68 -12.53 -12.38
CA LYS A 89 3.83 -13.94 -12.78
C LYS A 89 4.01 -14.90 -11.60
N HIS A 90 3.97 -14.40 -10.36
CA HIS A 90 4.14 -15.24 -9.19
C HIS A 90 2.96 -16.22 -9.07
N GLU A 91 3.24 -17.51 -8.85
CA GLU A 91 2.22 -18.57 -8.89
C GLU A 91 1.04 -18.35 -7.93
N LYS A 92 1.33 -17.72 -6.79
CA LYS A 92 0.35 -17.43 -5.74
C LYS A 92 -0.31 -16.05 -5.87
N ASN A 93 0.00 -15.28 -6.93
CA ASN A 93 -0.63 -13.99 -7.18
C ASN A 93 -2.07 -14.19 -7.67
N LYS A 94 -3.02 -13.61 -6.95
CA LYS A 94 -4.46 -13.69 -7.25
C LYS A 94 -5.05 -12.38 -7.76
N PHE A 95 -4.28 -11.30 -7.83
CA PHE A 95 -4.71 -10.02 -8.38
C PHE A 95 -4.82 -10.09 -9.90
N LYS A 96 -5.98 -10.56 -10.39
CA LYS A 96 -6.26 -10.73 -11.82
C LYS A 96 -7.38 -9.84 -12.33
N ASP A 97 -8.16 -9.23 -11.44
CA ASP A 97 -9.27 -8.39 -11.84
C ASP A 97 -8.81 -6.95 -12.14
N LYS A 98 -9.58 -6.29 -13.01
CA LYS A 98 -9.28 -4.94 -13.47
C LYS A 98 -9.49 -3.90 -12.37
N PHE A 99 -10.35 -4.17 -11.39
CA PHE A 99 -10.68 -3.21 -10.35
C PHE A 99 -9.50 -3.05 -9.39
N SER A 100 -8.93 -4.15 -8.89
CA SER A 100 -7.74 -4.12 -8.06
C SER A 100 -6.54 -3.50 -8.77
N TRP A 101 -6.32 -3.85 -10.04
CA TRP A 101 -5.27 -3.21 -10.84
C TRP A 101 -5.53 -1.72 -11.05
N SER A 102 -6.77 -1.28 -11.20
CA SER A 102 -7.09 0.15 -11.28
C SER A 102 -6.73 0.89 -9.97
N ILE A 103 -6.95 0.27 -8.81
CA ILE A 103 -6.55 0.82 -7.50
C ILE A 103 -5.02 0.89 -7.42
N ILE A 104 -4.32 -0.22 -7.68
CA ILE A 104 -2.86 -0.31 -7.63
C ILE A 104 -2.19 0.72 -8.55
N THR A 105 -2.70 0.86 -9.78
CA THR A 105 -2.21 1.89 -10.72
C THR A 105 -2.52 3.30 -10.24
N SER A 106 -3.72 3.55 -9.70
CA SER A 106 -4.11 4.88 -9.20
C SER A 106 -3.26 5.33 -8.00
N ILE A 107 -2.83 4.39 -7.15
CA ILE A 107 -1.87 4.67 -6.06
C ILE A 107 -0.58 5.25 -6.62
N ALA A 108 0.04 4.59 -7.61
CA ALA A 108 1.28 5.09 -8.21
C ALA A 108 1.09 6.42 -8.95
N ILE A 109 -0.05 6.62 -9.63
CA ILE A 109 -0.37 7.91 -10.27
C ILE A 109 -0.43 9.03 -9.23
N CYS A 110 -1.06 8.80 -8.08
CA CYS A 110 -1.11 9.80 -7.00
C CYS A 110 0.30 10.18 -6.53
N GLY A 111 1.16 9.20 -6.23
CA GLY A 111 2.54 9.48 -5.80
C GLY A 111 3.36 10.23 -6.86
N ILE A 112 3.20 9.90 -8.14
CA ILE A 112 3.87 10.63 -9.25
C ILE A 112 3.38 12.07 -9.31
N LEU A 113 2.06 12.27 -9.29
CA LEU A 113 1.47 13.60 -9.41
C LEU A 113 1.78 14.48 -8.18
N ASP A 114 1.77 13.93 -6.97
CA ASP A 114 2.12 14.64 -5.74
C ASP A 114 3.57 15.15 -5.82
N ILE A 115 4.52 14.28 -6.20
CA ILE A 115 5.94 14.64 -6.39
C ILE A 115 6.15 15.70 -7.48
N ILE A 116 5.37 15.70 -8.55
CA ILE A 116 5.51 16.66 -9.66
C ILE A 116 4.89 18.02 -9.31
N LEU A 117 3.72 18.03 -8.67
CA LEU A 117 2.90 19.23 -8.50
C LEU A 117 3.18 19.97 -7.20
N PHE A 118 3.58 19.27 -6.14
CA PHE A 118 3.74 19.84 -4.79
C PHE A 118 5.18 19.76 -4.29
N ARG A 119 6.14 19.76 -5.23
CA ARG A 119 7.57 19.79 -4.94
C ARG A 119 8.07 21.16 -4.49
#